data_AF-A0A2P5XRT9-F1
#
_entry.id   AF-A0A2P5XRT9-F1
#
_cell.length_a   1.000
_cell.length_b   1.000
_cell.length_c   1.000
_cell.angle_alpha   90.00
_cell.angle_beta   90.00
_cell.angle_gamma   90.00
#
_symmetry.space_group_name_H-M   'P 1'
#
loop_
_entity.id
_entity.type
_entity.pdbx_description
1 polymer ?
#
loop_
_entity_poly.entity_id
_entity_poly.type
_entity_poly.pdbx_seq_one_letter_code
_entity_poly.pdbx_strand_id
1 'polypeptide(L)' 'MGPSIATGNKKTLDLEDVPQLDSRDSVVGAFPKFRNRLEATDGEGTEVTTLKLVKALFFSVWKDILWTACRVYISEVVVL' A
#
# COMPACT_ATOMS: atom_id res chain seq x y z
N MET A 1 12.47 8.34 11.69
CA MET A 1 13.11 9.26 10.73
C MET A 1 14.42 9.89 11.23
N GLY A 2 14.58 10.22 12.53
CA GLY A 2 15.80 10.86 13.05
C GLY A 2 17.17 10.22 12.68
N PRO A 3 17.33 8.88 12.69
CA PRO A 3 18.62 8.24 12.41
C PRO A 3 19.08 8.36 10.94
N SER A 4 18.21 8.09 9.96
CA SER A 4 18.58 8.15 8.52
C SER A 4 18.90 9.57 8.06
N ILE A 5 18.22 10.57 8.62
CA ILE A 5 18.50 11.99 8.34
C ILE A 5 19.87 12.40 8.88
N ALA A 6 20.27 11.90 10.06
CA ALA A 6 21.57 12.18 10.65
C ALA A 6 22.73 11.49 9.91
N THR A 7 22.52 10.26 9.41
CA THR A 7 23.51 9.52 8.62
C THR A 7 23.69 10.14 7.23
N GLY A 8 22.60 10.49 6.54
CA GLY A 8 22.66 11.12 5.21
C GLY A 8 23.25 12.54 5.19
N ASN A 9 23.26 13.24 6.32
CA ASN A 9 23.95 14.54 6.45
C ASN A 9 25.49 14.36 6.53
N LYS A 10 25.97 13.19 7.01
CA LYS A 10 27.41 12.93 7.21
C LYS A 10 28.08 12.26 6.01
N LYS A 11 27.32 11.57 5.15
CA LYS A 11 27.82 10.85 3.97
C LYS A 11 26.67 10.66 2.97
N THR A 12 26.98 10.56 1.68
CA THR A 12 26.03 10.06 0.67
C THR A 12 25.53 8.68 1.10
N LEU A 13 24.21 8.54 1.29
CA LEU A 13 23.58 7.29 1.69
C LEU A 13 23.81 6.23 0.63
N ASP A 14 24.32 5.08 1.06
CA ASP A 14 24.43 3.90 0.22
C ASP A 14 23.17 3.05 0.34
N LEU A 15 22.97 2.09 -0.58
CA LEU A 15 21.78 1.23 -0.60
C LEU A 15 21.65 0.39 0.69
N GLU A 16 22.78 0.13 1.37
CA GLU A 16 22.87 -0.60 2.64
C GLU A 16 22.35 0.22 3.84
N ASP A 17 22.39 1.55 3.74
CA ASP A 17 21.96 2.47 4.82
C ASP A 17 20.44 2.72 4.81
N VAL A 18 19.74 2.24 3.77
CA VAL A 18 18.29 2.40 3.62
C VAL A 18 17.57 1.23 4.31
N PRO A 19 16.67 1.51 5.27
CA PRO A 19 15.92 0.45 5.93
C PRO A 19 15.11 -0.36 4.91
N GLN A 20 15.06 -1.68 5.13
CA GLN A 20 14.26 -2.55 4.27
C GLN A 20 12.78 -2.15 4.31
N LEU A 21 12.14 -2.27 3.15
CA LEU A 21 10.73 -1.94 2.98
C LEU A 21 9.88 -2.84 3.87
N ASP A 22 8.82 -2.27 4.47
CA ASP A 22 7.92 -3.05 5.30
C ASP A 22 7.37 -4.25 4.51
N SER A 23 7.29 -5.41 5.16
CA SER A 23 6.81 -6.64 4.54
C SER A 23 5.42 -6.49 3.89
N ARG A 24 4.58 -5.57 4.36
CA ARG A 24 3.24 -5.28 3.84
C ARG A 24 3.29 -4.40 2.58
N ASP A 25 4.30 -3.55 2.48
CA ASP A 25 4.56 -2.66 1.34
C ASP A 25 5.46 -3.34 0.29
N SER A 26 6.09 -4.46 0.63
CA SER A 26 6.83 -5.32 -0.28
C SER A 26 5.90 -6.05 -1.26
N VAL A 27 6.39 -6.25 -2.49
CA VAL A 27 5.72 -7.07 -3.52
C VAL A 27 5.39 -8.46 -2.99
N VAL A 28 6.27 -9.04 -2.17
CA VAL A 28 6.08 -10.37 -1.57
C VAL A 28 4.84 -10.43 -0.67
N GLY A 29 4.53 -9.34 0.05
CA GLY A 29 3.35 -9.26 0.91
C GLY A 29 2.09 -8.73 0.20
N ALA A 30 2.25 -7.80 -0.73
CA ALA A 30 1.13 -7.18 -1.44
C ALA A 30 0.53 -8.09 -2.53
N PHE A 31 1.37 -8.85 -3.23
CA PHE A 31 0.95 -9.68 -4.36
C PHE A 31 -0.02 -10.81 -4.00
N PRO A 32 0.18 -11.60 -2.92
CA PRO A 32 -0.78 -12.62 -2.50
C PRO A 32 -2.16 -12.03 -2.17
N LYS A 33 -2.20 -10.85 -1.56
CA LYS A 33 -3.45 -10.15 -1.21
C LYS A 33 -4.22 -9.75 -2.46
N PHE A 34 -3.52 -9.18 -3.45
CA PHE A 34 -4.12 -8.83 -4.75
C PHE A 34 -4.62 -10.08 -5.48
N ARG A 35 -3.79 -11.13 -5.55
CA ARG A 35 -4.14 -12.39 -6.22
C ARG A 35 -5.40 -13.04 -5.61
N ASN A 36 -5.50 -13.12 -4.28
CA ASN A 36 -6.68 -13.65 -3.60
C ASN A 36 -7.95 -12.85 -3.93
N ARG A 37 -7.85 -11.52 -4.14
CA ARG A 37 -8.97 -10.68 -4.55
C ARG A 37 -9.34 -10.88 -6.02
N LEU A 38 -8.34 -11.07 -6.87
CA LEU A 38 -8.56 -11.35 -8.29
C LEU A 38 -9.27 -12.71 -8.47
N GLU A 39 -8.81 -13.75 -7.78
CA GLU A 39 -9.43 -15.09 -7.80
C GLU A 39 -10.87 -15.06 -7.23
N ALA A 40 -11.13 -14.27 -6.18
CA ALA A 40 -12.48 -14.08 -5.64
C ALA A 40 -13.42 -13.35 -6.60
N THR A 41 -12.89 -12.61 -7.59
CA THR A 41 -13.66 -11.92 -8.62
C THR A 41 -13.95 -12.85 -9.82
N ASP A 42 -13.36 -14.05 -9.86
CA ASP A 42 -13.40 -14.94 -11.01
C ASP A 42 -14.66 -15.79 -11.14
N GLY A 43 -15.56 -15.74 -10.16
CA GLY A 43 -16.88 -16.38 -10.24
C GLY A 43 -17.81 -15.83 -11.34
N GLU A 44 -17.43 -14.75 -12.02
CA GLU A 44 -18.26 -14.03 -13.01
C GLU A 44 -17.82 -14.27 -14.48
N GLY A 45 -17.00 -15.29 -14.73
CA GLY A 45 -16.54 -15.68 -16.06
C GLY A 45 -15.01 -15.69 -16.19
N THR A 46 -14.49 -16.64 -16.96
CA THR A 46 -13.06 -16.98 -17.11
C THR A 46 -12.17 -15.89 -17.70
N GLU A 47 -12.76 -14.77 -18.14
CA GLU A 47 -12.03 -13.69 -18.78
C GLU A 47 -11.67 -12.58 -17.78
N VAL A 48 -10.36 -12.31 -17.65
CA VAL A 48 -9.85 -11.20 -16.86
C VAL A 48 -9.93 -9.92 -17.70
N THR A 49 -11.01 -9.18 -17.56
CA THR A 49 -11.14 -7.86 -18.18
C THR A 49 -10.42 -6.79 -17.35
N THR A 50 -10.08 -5.65 -17.97
CA THR A 50 -9.46 -4.51 -17.28
C THR A 50 -10.27 -4.05 -16.07
N LEU A 51 -11.60 -4.14 -16.12
CA LEU A 51 -12.48 -3.78 -15.00
C LEU A 51 -12.32 -4.74 -13.81
N LYS A 52 -12.16 -6.06 -14.05
CA LYS A 52 -11.91 -7.04 -12.98
C LYS A 52 -10.57 -6.77 -12.30
N LEU A 53 -9.54 -6.42 -13.09
CA LEU A 53 -8.22 -6.03 -12.58
C LEU A 53 -8.29 -4.80 -11.69
N VAL A 54 -8.92 -3.71 -12.15
CA VAL A 54 -9.08 -2.47 -11.37
C VAL A 54 -9.87 -2.71 -10.10
N LYS A 55 -10.95 -3.50 -10.17
CA LYS A 55 -11.78 -3.87 -9.02
C LYS A 55 -10.96 -4.67 -7.99
N ALA A 56 -10.24 -5.70 -8.41
CA ALA A 56 -9.38 -6.50 -7.53
C ALA A 56 -8.26 -5.66 -6.89
N LEU A 57 -7.66 -4.73 -7.65
CA LEU A 57 -6.64 -3.82 -7.14
C LEU A 57 -7.21 -2.90 -6.06
N PHE A 58 -8.36 -2.28 -6.33
CA PHE A 58 -9.03 -1.40 -5.37
C PHE A 58 -9.41 -2.15 -4.08
N PHE A 59 -10.00 -3.35 -4.19
CA PHE A 59 -10.33 -4.19 -3.04
C PHE A 59 -9.11 -4.70 -2.25
N SER A 60 -7.91 -4.73 -2.87
CA SER A 60 -6.67 -5.09 -2.17
C SER A 60 -6.28 -4.03 -1.12
N VAL A 61 -6.54 -2.75 -1.40
CA VAL A 61 -6.11 -1.61 -0.56
C VAL A 61 -7.27 -0.80 0.05
N TRP A 62 -8.52 -1.15 -0.21
CA TRP A 62 -9.72 -0.43 0.24
C TRP A 62 -9.66 -0.02 1.73
N LYS A 63 -9.25 -0.93 2.61
CA LYS A 63 -9.21 -0.67 4.06
C LYS A 63 -8.27 0.47 4.41
N ASP A 64 -7.12 0.55 3.76
CA ASP A 64 -6.12 1.60 3.97
C ASP A 64 -6.63 2.94 3.42
N ILE A 65 -7.32 2.92 2.28
CA ILE A 65 -8.01 4.10 1.72
C ILE A 65 -9.07 4.63 2.68
N LEU A 66 -9.94 3.74 3.19
CA LEU A 66 -11.00 4.11 4.14
C LEU A 66 -10.42 4.68 5.43
N TRP A 67 -9.39 4.02 5.98
CA TRP A 67 -8.74 4.48 7.20
C TRP A 67 -8.08 5.86 7.03
N THR A 68 -7.38 6.05 5.92
CA THR A 68 -6.73 7.34 5.61
C THR A 68 -7.76 8.44 5.42
N ALA A 69 -8.86 8.16 4.71
CA ALA A 69 -9.97 9.11 4.53
C ALA A 69 -10.63 9.48 5.88
N CYS A 70 -10.90 8.51 6.75
CA CYS A 70 -11.41 8.76 8.09
C CYS A 70 -10.44 9.63 8.90
N ARG A 71 -9.13 9.34 8.84
CA ARG A 71 -8.12 10.08 9.59
C ARG A 71 -8.05 11.55 9.16
N VAL A 72 -8.08 11.81 7.85
CA VAL A 72 -8.09 13.17 7.30
C VAL A 72 -9.37 13.90 7.70
N TYR A 73 -10.52 13.25 7.58
CA TYR A 73 -11.79 13.86 7.98
C TYR A 73 -11.81 14.24 9.47
N ILE A 74 -11.36 13.35 10.34
CA ILE A 74 -11.30 13.62 11.78
C ILE A 74 -10.31 14.76 12.07
N SER A 75 -9.15 14.81 11.41
CA SER A 75 -8.20 15.91 11.62
C SER A 75 -8.75 17.26 11.19
N GLU A 76 -9.48 17.32 10.08
CA GLU A 76 -10.15 18.57 9.64
C GLU A 76 -11.20 19.02 10.67
N VAL A 77 -12.01 18.10 11.18
CA VAL A 77 -13.06 18.41 12.17
C VAL A 77 -12.48 18.83 13.53
N VAL A 78 -11.35 18.26 13.95
CA VAL A 78 -10.71 18.57 15.24
C VAL A 78 -10.00 19.94 15.24
N VAL A 79 -9.62 20.45 14.07
CA VAL A 79 -8.90 21.72 13.91
C VAL A 79 -9.84 22.93 13.74
N LEU A 80 -11.16 22.68 13.57
CA LEU A 80 -12.23 23.69 13.54
C LEU A 80 -12.81 23.97 14.92
#